data_AF-A0A7D8UGW7-F1
#
_entry.id   AF-A0A7D8UGW7-F1
#
_cell.length_a   1.000
_cell.length_b   1.000
_cell.length_c   1.000
_cell.angle_alpha   90.00
_cell.angle_beta   90.00
_cell.angle_gamma   90.00
#
_symmetry.space_group_name_H-M   'P 1'
#
loop_
_entity.id
_entity.type
_entity.pdbx_description
1 polymer ?
#
loop_
_entity_poly.entity_id
_entity_poly.type
_entity_poly.pdbx_seq_one_letter_code
_entity_poly.pdbx_strand_id
1 'polypeptide(L)'
;MARGGSSGLLVAGLLLIAGCASGGSSKAERGPANTGLERLAGQGLGNDGGLASRDQGGAGGRDPSAIPGLEDLLRRQYGAALDIESALRERETASAAPTPRREPPPVWGERPTIPQAPAEAQTPQPESEPEAESEPESAFGDSEPEETAAERRWRLVDELSAHLLREAGDAEEPFEALAGIAALEAVAPGAIERARVRDETGFSLLFPSQEAMLGAMSDLARAWRGGDPDEAAGEAQRVADRLRAGAGLRLPTVKLCRRVDGYGRYEAFSKATFLAGRANEMILYVEVDDFAHAPALWSERDERSGRPSRTTRETEREAVDERHADAFAVELTQSVQLWRDRDNLLVWSQPVQRDRWVSRNRVRDFYLVNRIILPSTVSTGRYTLKVVMRDANQPGGVAEAAIPIEVVSDPRLLE
;
A
#
# COMPACT_ATOMS: atom_id res chain seq x y z
N MET A 1 25.38 -23.35 -38.47
CA MET A 1 23.94 -23.65 -38.44
C MET A 1 23.72 -24.84 -37.52
N ALA A 2 23.48 -24.59 -36.24
CA ALA A 2 23.03 -25.59 -35.27
C ALA A 2 22.06 -24.86 -34.34
N ARG A 3 20.77 -25.15 -34.46
CA ARG A 3 19.75 -24.64 -33.55
C ARG A 3 19.60 -25.67 -32.43
N GLY A 4 20.12 -25.36 -31.25
CA GLY A 4 19.83 -26.09 -30.02
C GLY A 4 18.42 -25.74 -29.56
N GLY A 5 17.58 -26.76 -29.43
CA GLY A 5 16.23 -26.63 -28.89
C GLY A 5 16.29 -26.47 -27.37
N SER A 6 15.87 -25.31 -26.88
CA SER A 6 15.62 -25.04 -25.47
C SER A 6 14.38 -25.83 -25.02
N SER A 7 14.60 -26.90 -24.26
CA SER A 7 13.53 -27.58 -23.52
C SER A 7 13.27 -26.81 -22.24
N GLY A 8 12.23 -25.99 -22.22
CA GLY A 8 11.76 -25.31 -21.01
C GLY A 8 11.12 -26.33 -20.07
N LEU A 9 11.78 -26.62 -18.96
CA LEU A 9 11.23 -27.43 -17.88
C LEU A 9 10.40 -26.49 -16.98
N LEU A 10 9.09 -26.48 -17.17
CA LEU A 10 8.14 -25.75 -16.32
C LEU A 10 7.96 -26.54 -15.00
N VAL A 11 8.67 -26.14 -13.94
CA VAL A 11 8.42 -26.63 -12.58
C VAL A 11 7.26 -25.84 -11.99
N ALA A 12 6.04 -26.31 -12.23
CA ALA A 12 4.86 -25.83 -11.53
C ALA A 12 4.82 -26.43 -10.11
N GLY A 13 5.43 -25.71 -9.15
CA GLY A 13 5.33 -26.00 -7.73
C GLY A 13 3.94 -25.69 -7.20
N LEU A 14 3.16 -26.75 -6.95
CA LEU A 14 1.80 -26.72 -6.44
C LEU A 14 1.80 -26.33 -4.94
N LEU A 15 1.54 -25.07 -4.61
CA LEU A 15 1.27 -24.62 -3.24
C LEU A 15 -0.25 -24.60 -3.01
N LEU A 16 -0.84 -25.79 -2.85
CA LEU A 16 -2.22 -25.93 -2.37
C LEU A 16 -2.24 -25.74 -0.85
N ILE A 17 -2.55 -24.51 -0.42
CA ILE A 17 -2.96 -24.26 0.96
C ILE A 17 -4.35 -24.87 1.14
N ALA A 18 -4.40 -26.06 1.73
CA ALA A 18 -5.64 -26.68 2.18
C ALA A 18 -6.25 -25.81 3.30
N GLY A 19 -7.31 -25.08 2.97
CA GLY A 19 -8.12 -24.36 3.95
C GLY A 19 -8.83 -25.36 4.87
N CYS A 20 -8.29 -25.59 6.05
CA CYS A 20 -9.02 -26.23 7.14
C CYS A 20 -10.18 -25.32 7.55
N ALA A 21 -11.38 -25.64 7.08
CA ALA A 21 -12.62 -25.05 7.55
C ALA A 21 -12.91 -25.55 8.98
N SER A 22 -12.37 -24.87 9.98
CA SER A 22 -12.86 -24.99 11.36
C SER A 22 -14.08 -24.06 11.52
N GLY A 23 -15.26 -24.65 11.43
CA GLY A 23 -16.53 -23.99 11.77
C GLY A 23 -16.60 -23.68 13.26
N GLY A 24 -16.26 -22.45 13.62
CA GLY A 24 -16.49 -21.85 14.93
C GLY A 24 -17.32 -20.59 14.76
N SER A 25 -18.64 -20.69 14.94
CA SER A 25 -19.56 -19.55 14.97
C SER A 25 -19.36 -18.74 16.25
N SER A 26 -18.32 -17.91 16.31
CA SER A 26 -18.25 -16.80 17.27
C SER A 26 -18.85 -15.55 16.61
N LYS A 27 -19.96 -15.10 17.17
CA LYS A 27 -20.67 -13.88 16.82
C LYS A 27 -19.75 -12.67 17.06
N ALA A 28 -18.97 -12.27 16.06
CA ALA A 28 -18.12 -11.10 16.12
C ALA A 28 -19.00 -9.85 16.07
N GLU A 29 -19.05 -9.13 17.20
CA GLU A 29 -19.62 -7.80 17.29
C GLU A 29 -18.86 -6.87 16.33
N ARG A 30 -19.60 -6.24 15.42
CA ARG A 30 -19.08 -5.15 14.58
C ARG A 30 -18.62 -4.03 15.50
N GLY A 31 -17.32 -3.74 15.52
CA GLY A 31 -16.79 -2.53 16.14
C GLY A 31 -17.47 -1.27 15.57
N PRO A 32 -17.60 -0.20 16.36
CA PRO A 32 -18.30 1.00 15.93
C PRO A 32 -17.60 1.64 14.73
N ALA A 33 -18.40 2.05 13.74
CA ALA A 33 -17.95 2.88 12.62
C ALA A 33 -17.27 4.16 13.15
N ASN A 34 -16.22 4.61 12.46
CA ASN A 34 -15.43 5.81 12.78
C ASN A 34 -16.31 7.03 13.12
N THR A 35 -16.50 7.32 14.41
CA THR A 35 -17.32 8.44 14.92
C THR A 35 -16.59 9.78 14.91
N GLY A 36 -15.79 10.06 13.87
CA GLY A 36 -15.11 11.35 13.71
C GLY A 36 -16.07 12.50 13.36
N LEU A 37 -17.19 12.20 12.72
CA LEU A 37 -18.12 13.21 12.19
C LEU A 37 -19.29 13.55 13.12
N GLU A 38 -19.77 12.64 13.97
CA GLU A 38 -21.02 12.84 14.74
C GLU A 38 -20.82 13.51 16.12
N ARG A 39 -19.61 13.51 16.69
CA ARG A 39 -19.37 14.08 18.03
C ARG A 39 -19.32 15.62 18.09
N LEU A 40 -19.47 16.32 16.96
CA LEU A 40 -19.46 17.79 16.91
C LEU A 40 -20.86 18.43 16.75
N ALA A 41 -21.92 17.64 16.55
CA ALA A 41 -23.28 18.17 16.33
C ALA A 41 -24.18 18.16 17.58
N GLY A 42 -23.71 17.67 18.74
CA GLY A 42 -24.56 17.35 19.90
C GLY A 42 -24.43 18.22 21.16
N GLN A 43 -23.56 19.23 21.21
CA GLN A 43 -23.46 20.11 22.39
C GLN A 43 -24.45 21.27 22.30
N GLY A 44 -25.67 20.99 22.78
CA GLY A 44 -26.71 21.99 22.97
C GLY A 44 -26.24 23.13 23.89
N LEU A 45 -26.48 24.36 23.42
CA LEU A 45 -26.31 25.57 24.20
C LEU A 45 -27.34 25.58 25.34
N GLY A 46 -26.85 25.33 26.55
CA GLY A 46 -27.56 25.63 27.78
C GLY A 46 -27.77 27.14 27.89
N ASN A 47 -29.04 27.52 27.88
CA ASN A 47 -29.52 28.88 28.06
C ASN A 47 -29.56 29.17 29.57
N ASP A 48 -28.65 30.01 30.07
CA ASP A 48 -28.78 30.64 31.38
C ASP A 48 -28.44 32.13 31.27
N GLY A 49 -29.46 32.95 31.51
CA GLY A 49 -29.36 34.39 31.59
C GLY A 49 -28.76 34.85 32.93
N GLY A 50 -28.25 36.08 32.96
CA GLY A 50 -27.76 36.65 34.21
C GLY A 50 -27.01 37.98 34.07
N LEU A 51 -27.77 39.04 33.80
CA LEU A 51 -27.66 40.39 34.37
C LEU A 51 -26.29 41.06 34.65
N ALA A 52 -26.20 42.27 34.06
CA ALA A 52 -25.78 43.54 34.65
C ALA A 52 -24.30 44.00 34.54
N SER A 53 -24.16 45.18 33.94
CA SER A 53 -23.57 46.40 34.57
C SER A 53 -22.48 47.11 33.74
N ARG A 54 -22.90 48.27 33.20
CA ARG A 54 -22.23 49.59 33.19
C ARG A 54 -21.01 49.93 32.31
N ASP A 55 -21.21 51.09 31.70
CA ASP A 55 -20.33 52.24 31.46
C ASP A 55 -19.31 52.26 30.30
N GLN A 56 -19.75 52.97 29.25
CA GLN A 56 -19.16 54.19 28.68
C GLN A 56 -17.67 54.22 28.28
N GLY A 57 -17.48 54.36 26.96
CA GLY A 57 -16.78 55.53 26.41
C GLY A 57 -15.37 55.29 25.85
N GLY A 58 -15.17 55.64 24.58
CA GLY A 58 -13.84 56.05 24.11
C GLY A 58 -13.44 55.62 22.70
N ALA A 59 -13.61 56.56 21.76
CA ALA A 59 -12.74 56.88 20.63
C ALA A 59 -12.10 55.75 19.79
N GLY A 60 -12.57 55.68 18.53
CA GLY A 60 -12.03 54.80 17.50
C GLY A 60 -10.62 55.18 17.04
N GLY A 61 -9.70 54.23 17.20
CA GLY A 61 -8.54 54.07 16.33
C GLY A 61 -8.82 52.90 15.39
N ARG A 62 -8.89 53.14 14.07
CA ARG A 62 -8.84 52.06 13.08
C ARG A 62 -7.41 51.58 12.98
N ASP A 63 -7.15 50.41 13.53
CA ASP A 63 -5.89 49.68 13.38
C ASP A 63 -5.84 49.02 11.99
N PRO A 64 -4.92 49.42 11.08
CA PRO A 64 -4.81 48.84 9.75
C PRO A 64 -4.10 47.48 9.71
N SER A 65 -3.92 46.80 10.86
CA SER A 65 -3.17 45.53 10.94
C SER A 65 -3.99 44.30 11.39
N ALA A 66 -5.32 44.39 11.40
CA ALA A 66 -6.18 43.24 11.68
C ALA A 66 -6.24 42.27 10.48
N ILE A 67 -5.20 41.45 10.32
CA ILE A 67 -5.27 40.21 9.54
C ILE A 67 -6.38 39.37 10.21
N PRO A 68 -7.43 38.95 9.48
CA PRO A 68 -8.45 38.08 10.07
C PRO A 68 -7.76 36.84 10.63
N GLY A 69 -7.96 36.59 11.92
CA GLY A 69 -7.38 35.45 12.60
C GLY A 69 -7.73 34.16 11.85
N LEU A 70 -6.82 33.18 11.88
CA LEU A 70 -7.01 31.88 11.22
C LEU A 70 -8.37 31.24 11.55
N GLU A 71 -8.89 31.48 12.75
CA GLU A 71 -10.21 31.01 13.19
C GLU A 71 -11.37 31.62 12.39
N ASP A 72 -11.26 32.90 12.00
CA ASP A 72 -12.22 33.61 11.14
C ASP A 72 -12.15 33.11 9.68
N LEU A 73 -10.94 32.77 9.22
CA LEU A 73 -10.71 32.15 7.90
C LEU A 73 -11.30 30.73 7.85
N LEU A 74 -11.07 29.94 8.89
CA LEU A 74 -11.64 28.60 9.02
C LEU A 74 -13.17 28.67 9.18
N ARG A 75 -13.73 29.57 9.99
CA ARG A 75 -15.20 29.76 10.08
C ARG A 75 -15.83 30.15 8.74
N ARG A 76 -15.19 31.03 7.95
CA ARG A 76 -15.68 31.35 6.60
C ARG A 76 -15.58 30.15 5.65
N GLN A 77 -14.52 29.35 5.76
CA GLN A 77 -14.33 28.15 4.95
C GLN A 77 -15.33 27.04 5.29
N TYR A 78 -15.63 26.83 6.58
CA TYR A 78 -16.62 25.85 7.05
C TYR A 78 -18.06 26.33 6.85
N GLY A 79 -18.35 27.63 7.00
CA GLY A 79 -19.67 28.20 6.71
C GLY A 79 -20.06 28.05 5.23
N ALA A 80 -19.12 28.31 4.32
CA ALA A 80 -19.34 28.12 2.89
C ALA A 80 -19.60 26.64 2.50
N ALA A 81 -19.04 25.67 3.25
CA ALA A 81 -19.29 24.25 3.00
C ALA A 81 -20.71 23.82 3.41
N LEU A 82 -21.25 24.39 4.49
CA LEU A 82 -22.63 24.12 4.95
C LEU A 82 -23.68 24.75 4.04
N ASP A 83 -23.40 25.92 3.46
CA ASP A 83 -24.30 26.56 2.48
C ASP A 83 -24.37 25.76 1.17
N ILE A 84 -23.27 25.12 0.76
CA ILE A 84 -23.22 24.26 -0.43
C ILE A 84 -24.02 22.95 -0.22
N GLU A 85 -23.92 22.31 0.96
CA GLU A 85 -24.76 21.13 1.26
C GLU A 85 -26.25 21.46 1.25
N SER A 86 -26.62 22.64 1.75
CA SER A 86 -28.01 23.12 1.76
C SER A 86 -28.52 23.35 0.33
N ALA A 87 -27.72 24.01 -0.52
CA ALA A 87 -28.05 24.23 -1.92
C ALA A 87 -28.12 22.93 -2.76
N LEU A 88 -27.31 21.91 -2.43
CA LEU A 88 -27.35 20.60 -3.09
C LEU A 88 -28.59 19.78 -2.70
N ARG A 89 -29.01 19.82 -1.42
CA ARG A 89 -30.26 19.18 -0.96
C ARG A 89 -31.51 19.80 -1.59
N GLU A 90 -31.54 21.11 -1.76
CA GLU A 90 -32.64 21.79 -2.48
C GLU A 90 -32.71 21.36 -3.95
N ARG A 91 -31.57 21.05 -4.57
CA ARG A 91 -31.49 20.59 -5.96
C ARG A 91 -31.86 19.11 -6.14
N GLU A 92 -31.55 18.26 -5.16
CA GLU A 92 -31.97 16.85 -5.14
C GLU A 92 -33.49 16.71 -4.94
N THR A 93 -34.09 17.53 -4.07
CA THR A 93 -35.56 17.53 -3.91
C THR A 93 -36.29 18.04 -5.15
N ALA A 94 -35.67 18.94 -5.93
CA ALA A 94 -36.20 19.40 -7.21
C ALA A 94 -36.03 18.40 -8.38
N SER A 95 -35.12 17.42 -8.27
CA SER A 95 -34.75 16.47 -9.34
C SER A 95 -35.32 15.05 -9.15
N ALA A 96 -36.37 14.87 -8.35
CA ALA A 96 -37.05 13.59 -8.18
C ALA A 96 -38.24 13.44 -9.16
N ALA A 97 -37.95 13.37 -10.47
CA ALA A 97 -38.91 12.87 -11.46
C ALA A 97 -38.65 11.38 -11.72
N PRO A 98 -39.69 10.52 -11.75
CA PRO A 98 -39.52 9.06 -11.84
C PRO A 98 -38.98 8.63 -13.20
N THR A 99 -37.84 7.94 -13.18
CA THR A 99 -37.21 7.37 -14.38
C THR A 99 -37.98 6.12 -14.85
N PRO A 100 -38.23 5.93 -16.16
CA PRO A 100 -38.91 4.74 -16.67
C PRO A 100 -38.05 3.47 -16.48
N ARG A 101 -38.69 2.37 -16.05
CA ARG A 101 -38.09 1.04 -15.90
C ARG A 101 -37.52 0.55 -17.23
N ARG A 102 -36.23 0.20 -17.25
CA ARG A 102 -35.59 -0.55 -18.34
C ARG A 102 -35.73 -2.06 -18.11
N GLU A 103 -36.12 -2.77 -19.16
CA GLU A 103 -36.15 -4.23 -19.21
C GLU A 103 -34.73 -4.83 -19.24
N PRO A 104 -34.53 -6.03 -18.66
CA PRO A 104 -33.25 -6.72 -18.69
C PRO A 104 -32.95 -7.33 -20.07
N PRO A 105 -31.66 -7.40 -20.47
CA PRO A 105 -31.26 -7.99 -21.75
C PRO A 105 -31.39 -9.53 -21.75
N PRO A 106 -31.54 -10.15 -22.94
CA PRO A 106 -31.68 -11.59 -23.08
C PRO A 106 -30.36 -12.34 -22.79
N VAL A 107 -30.50 -13.49 -22.13
CA VAL A 107 -29.43 -14.43 -21.79
C VAL A 107 -29.07 -15.26 -23.02
N TRP A 108 -27.83 -15.15 -23.50
CA TRP A 108 -27.31 -15.96 -24.61
C TRP A 108 -26.60 -17.22 -24.09
N GLY A 109 -27.19 -18.37 -24.42
CA GLY A 109 -26.54 -19.43 -25.22
C GLY A 109 -25.34 -20.19 -24.65
N GLU A 110 -25.58 -21.48 -24.43
CA GLU A 110 -24.71 -22.59 -24.03
C GLU A 110 -23.32 -22.68 -24.71
N ARG A 111 -22.33 -23.13 -23.93
CA ARG A 111 -20.97 -23.46 -24.37
C ARG A 111 -20.95 -24.74 -25.25
N PRO A 112 -20.25 -24.74 -26.40
CA PRO A 112 -20.03 -25.95 -27.18
C PRO A 112 -19.08 -26.92 -26.47
N THR A 113 -19.42 -28.21 -26.54
CA THR A 113 -18.67 -29.35 -26.04
C THR A 113 -17.42 -29.59 -26.90
N ILE A 114 -16.25 -29.71 -26.28
CA ILE A 114 -14.98 -30.01 -26.95
C ILE A 114 -14.90 -31.53 -27.22
N PRO A 115 -14.56 -31.99 -28.45
CA PRO A 115 -14.39 -33.40 -28.76
C PRO A 115 -13.16 -34.00 -28.06
N GLN A 116 -13.33 -35.19 -27.45
CA GLN A 116 -12.24 -36.02 -26.93
C GLN A 116 -11.33 -36.53 -28.07
N ALA A 117 -10.02 -36.39 -27.87
CA ALA A 117 -9.00 -36.94 -28.74
C ALA A 117 -8.85 -38.47 -28.57
N PRO A 118 -8.48 -39.23 -29.63
CA PRO A 118 -8.38 -40.67 -29.61
C PRO A 118 -7.08 -41.18 -28.95
N ALA A 119 -7.20 -42.35 -28.33
CA ALA A 119 -6.15 -43.11 -27.65
C ALA A 119 -4.98 -43.47 -28.59
N GLU A 120 -3.75 -43.16 -28.18
CA GLU A 120 -2.53 -43.60 -28.84
C GLU A 120 -2.19 -45.06 -28.52
N ALA A 121 -1.71 -45.71 -29.57
CA ALA A 121 -1.47 -47.13 -29.68
C ALA A 121 -0.20 -47.60 -28.95
N GLN A 122 -0.27 -48.84 -28.49
CA GLN A 122 0.81 -49.61 -27.88
C GLN A 122 1.90 -49.92 -28.94
N THR A 123 3.15 -49.56 -28.64
CA THR A 123 4.33 -49.97 -29.41
C THR A 123 4.84 -51.33 -28.91
N PRO A 124 5.26 -52.24 -29.80
CA PRO A 124 5.58 -53.63 -29.45
C PRO A 124 6.94 -53.80 -28.75
N GLN A 125 6.96 -54.77 -27.84
CA GLN A 125 8.15 -55.44 -27.29
C GLN A 125 9.00 -56.05 -28.42
N PRO A 126 10.33 -55.87 -28.42
CA PRO A 126 11.23 -56.73 -29.16
C PRO A 126 11.68 -57.94 -28.31
N GLU A 127 11.60 -59.08 -28.98
CA GLU A 127 12.05 -60.42 -28.59
C GLU A 127 13.58 -60.54 -28.41
N SER A 128 13.92 -61.33 -27.40
CA SER A 128 15.04 -62.28 -27.18
C SER A 128 16.26 -62.38 -28.12
N GLU A 129 17.39 -62.62 -27.41
CA GLU A 129 18.60 -63.43 -27.73
C GLU A 129 19.76 -62.76 -28.53
N PRO A 130 21.05 -63.10 -28.26
CA PRO A 130 21.54 -64.40 -27.76
C PRO A 130 22.52 -64.38 -26.56
N GLU A 131 22.64 -65.57 -25.95
CA GLU A 131 23.73 -66.01 -25.08
C GLU A 131 25.10 -65.73 -25.73
N ALA A 132 25.97 -65.03 -25.01
CA ALA A 132 27.38 -64.93 -25.34
C ALA A 132 28.22 -64.95 -24.06
N GLU A 133 28.89 -66.10 -23.90
CA GLU A 133 30.25 -66.27 -23.38
C GLU A 133 30.63 -65.53 -22.09
N SER A 134 30.64 -66.32 -21.03
CA SER A 134 31.34 -66.10 -19.77
C SER A 134 32.83 -65.79 -19.97
N GLU A 135 33.17 -64.50 -19.85
CA GLU A 135 34.54 -64.05 -19.57
C GLU A 135 34.83 -64.09 -18.05
N PRO A 136 36.09 -64.34 -17.65
CA PRO A 136 36.45 -64.72 -16.29
C PRO A 136 36.35 -63.57 -15.28
N GLU A 137 35.88 -63.93 -14.08
CA GLU A 137 35.82 -63.14 -12.86
C GLU A 137 37.11 -62.33 -12.60
N SER A 138 37.07 -61.05 -12.94
CA SER A 138 37.93 -60.03 -12.32
C SER A 138 37.38 -59.74 -10.92
N ALA A 139 37.70 -60.61 -9.97
CA ALA A 139 37.53 -60.33 -8.54
C ALA A 139 38.33 -59.06 -8.17
N PHE A 140 37.79 -58.26 -7.23
CA PHE A 140 38.25 -56.92 -6.85
C PHE A 140 37.72 -55.77 -7.72
N GLY A 141 36.40 -55.76 -7.96
CA GLY A 141 35.71 -54.50 -8.21
C GLY A 141 35.68 -53.71 -6.91
N ASP A 142 36.47 -52.65 -6.82
CA ASP A 142 36.31 -51.60 -5.83
C ASP A 142 34.88 -51.06 -5.96
N SER A 143 33.96 -51.59 -5.16
CA SER A 143 32.61 -51.06 -5.05
C SER A 143 32.74 -49.62 -4.57
N GLU A 144 32.50 -48.66 -5.48
CA GLU A 144 32.43 -47.25 -5.14
C GLU A 144 31.56 -47.11 -3.88
N PRO A 145 32.03 -46.42 -2.85
CA PRO A 145 31.27 -46.28 -1.61
C PRO A 145 29.89 -45.72 -1.96
N GLU A 146 28.84 -46.44 -1.58
CA GLU A 146 27.46 -46.02 -1.84
C GLU A 146 27.23 -44.65 -1.19
N GLU A 147 26.97 -43.64 -2.03
CA GLU A 147 26.65 -42.28 -1.58
C GLU A 147 25.42 -42.33 -0.66
N THR A 148 25.58 -41.85 0.57
CA THR A 148 24.46 -41.79 1.50
C THR A 148 23.40 -40.81 1.01
N ALA A 149 22.13 -41.02 1.37
CA ALA A 149 21.05 -40.10 0.98
C ALA A 149 21.28 -38.64 1.43
N ALA A 150 22.03 -38.45 2.53
CA ALA A 150 22.41 -37.13 3.02
C ALA A 150 23.46 -36.45 2.14
N GLU A 151 24.49 -37.20 1.70
CA GLU A 151 25.50 -36.73 0.75
C GLU A 151 24.87 -36.39 -0.59
N ARG A 152 24.01 -37.28 -1.11
CA ARG A 152 23.28 -37.05 -2.35
C ARG A 152 22.41 -35.78 -2.30
N ARG A 153 21.70 -35.56 -1.19
CA ARG A 153 20.90 -34.33 -0.99
C ARG A 153 21.79 -33.08 -1.02
N TRP A 154 22.94 -33.11 -0.35
CA TRP A 154 23.86 -31.98 -0.34
C TRP A 154 24.48 -31.70 -1.71
N ARG A 155 24.84 -32.75 -2.45
CA ARG A 155 25.33 -32.63 -3.83
C ARG A 155 24.30 -31.95 -4.73
N LEU A 156 23.03 -32.36 -4.66
CA LEU A 156 21.95 -31.74 -5.46
C LEU A 156 21.71 -30.27 -5.07
N VAL A 157 21.77 -29.93 -3.79
CA VAL A 157 21.64 -28.53 -3.32
C VAL A 157 22.81 -27.69 -3.81
N ASP A 158 24.03 -28.24 -3.79
CA ASP A 158 25.22 -27.56 -4.30
C ASP A 158 25.16 -27.35 -5.83
N GLU A 159 24.70 -28.36 -6.58
CA GLU A 159 24.50 -28.27 -8.03
C GLU A 159 23.43 -27.23 -8.39
N LEU A 160 22.29 -27.25 -7.70
CA LEU A 160 21.18 -26.32 -7.95
C LEU A 160 21.53 -24.89 -7.53
N SER A 161 22.16 -24.69 -6.37
CA SER A 161 22.62 -23.36 -5.96
C SER A 161 23.66 -22.79 -6.92
N ALA A 162 24.59 -23.60 -7.43
CA ALA A 162 25.54 -23.17 -8.45
C ALA A 162 24.89 -22.84 -9.80
N HIS A 163 23.75 -23.48 -10.12
CA HIS A 163 22.96 -23.09 -11.29
C HIS A 163 22.26 -21.75 -11.09
N LEU A 164 21.57 -21.56 -9.95
CA LEU A 164 20.87 -20.33 -9.61
C LEU A 164 21.83 -19.12 -9.48
N LEU A 165 23.04 -19.31 -8.93
CA LEU A 165 24.04 -18.24 -8.86
C LEU A 165 24.50 -17.78 -10.25
N ARG A 166 24.68 -18.71 -11.19
CA ARG A 166 25.02 -18.35 -12.58
C ARG A 166 23.88 -17.60 -13.25
N GLU A 167 22.65 -18.08 -13.08
CA GLU A 167 21.45 -17.41 -13.57
C GLU A 167 21.31 -15.99 -13.00
N ALA A 168 21.55 -15.81 -11.70
CA ALA A 168 21.54 -14.50 -11.05
C ALA A 168 22.59 -13.56 -11.65
N GLY A 169 23.79 -14.05 -11.97
CA GLY A 169 24.86 -13.22 -12.57
C GLY A 169 24.55 -12.75 -13.99
N ASP A 170 23.75 -13.51 -14.74
CA ASP A 170 23.39 -13.21 -16.13
C ASP A 170 22.04 -12.48 -16.27
N ALA A 171 21.20 -12.49 -15.23
CA ALA A 171 19.84 -11.95 -15.27
C ALA A 171 19.78 -10.43 -15.09
N GLU A 172 18.84 -9.77 -15.79
CA GLU A 172 18.47 -8.38 -15.51
C GLU A 172 17.83 -8.24 -14.12
N GLU A 173 17.15 -9.29 -13.65
CA GLU A 173 16.50 -9.37 -12.34
C GLU A 173 17.10 -10.54 -11.52
N PRO A 174 18.27 -10.36 -10.86
CA PRO A 174 18.96 -11.42 -10.12
C PRO A 174 18.15 -11.96 -8.92
N PHE A 175 17.14 -11.22 -8.49
CA PHE A 175 16.38 -11.51 -7.27
C PHE A 175 15.61 -12.84 -7.34
N GLU A 176 15.06 -13.22 -8.49
CA GLU A 176 14.28 -14.46 -8.61
C GLU A 176 15.16 -15.70 -8.32
N ALA A 177 16.33 -15.76 -8.95
CA ALA A 177 17.28 -16.84 -8.74
C ALA A 177 17.82 -16.87 -7.29
N LEU A 178 18.10 -15.70 -6.71
CA LEU A 178 18.53 -15.58 -5.30
C LEU A 178 17.42 -15.97 -4.30
N ALA A 179 16.15 -15.69 -4.62
CA ALA A 179 15.00 -16.16 -3.84
C ALA A 179 14.89 -17.69 -3.89
N GLY A 180 15.22 -18.31 -5.03
CA GLY A 180 15.37 -19.76 -5.15
C GLY A 180 16.41 -20.33 -4.20
N ILE A 181 17.58 -19.67 -4.06
CA ILE A 181 18.61 -20.06 -3.09
C ILE A 181 18.11 -19.92 -1.65
N ALA A 182 17.36 -18.86 -1.35
CA ALA A 182 16.74 -18.71 -0.03
C ALA A 182 15.70 -19.80 0.26
N ALA A 183 14.97 -20.28 -0.76
CA ALA A 183 14.07 -21.42 -0.60
C ALA A 183 14.82 -22.74 -0.32
N LEU A 184 16.03 -22.92 -0.87
CA LEU A 184 16.86 -24.10 -0.56
C LEU A 184 17.27 -24.17 0.91
N GLU A 185 17.29 -23.04 1.62
CA GLU A 185 17.53 -22.99 3.06
C GLU A 185 16.53 -23.89 3.80
N ALA A 186 15.27 -23.98 3.37
CA ALA A 186 14.25 -24.85 3.98
C ALA A 186 14.57 -26.36 3.82
N VAL A 187 15.30 -26.74 2.79
CA VAL A 187 15.69 -28.14 2.51
C VAL A 187 17.04 -28.47 3.11
N ALA A 188 17.96 -27.50 3.12
CA ALA A 188 19.36 -27.70 3.48
C ALA A 188 19.91 -26.48 4.25
N PRO A 189 20.00 -26.56 5.59
CA PRO A 189 20.45 -25.44 6.42
C PRO A 189 21.86 -24.96 6.08
N GLY A 190 22.02 -23.68 5.79
CA GLY A 190 23.29 -23.08 5.37
C GLY A 190 23.50 -23.07 3.86
N ALA A 191 22.48 -23.36 3.05
CA ALA A 191 22.54 -23.22 1.59
C ALA A 191 22.85 -21.77 1.18
N ILE A 192 22.26 -20.78 1.86
CA ILE A 192 22.53 -19.36 1.60
C ILE A 192 23.98 -19.00 1.93
N GLU A 193 24.49 -19.44 3.07
CA GLU A 193 25.86 -19.11 3.50
C GLU A 193 26.89 -19.74 2.57
N ARG A 194 26.68 -20.99 2.14
CA ARG A 194 27.54 -21.64 1.14
C ARG A 194 27.48 -20.95 -0.21
N ALA A 195 26.29 -20.51 -0.63
CA ALA A 195 26.13 -19.75 -1.86
C ALA A 195 26.87 -18.41 -1.78
N ARG A 196 26.78 -17.68 -0.65
CA ARG A 196 27.52 -16.44 -0.39
C ARG A 196 29.03 -16.62 -0.46
N VAL A 197 29.57 -17.71 0.10
CA VAL A 197 31.02 -18.00 0.03
C VAL A 197 31.49 -18.25 -1.41
N ARG A 198 30.62 -18.80 -2.27
CA ARG A 198 30.93 -19.08 -3.67
C ARG A 198 30.71 -17.89 -4.59
N ASP A 199 29.98 -16.88 -4.12
CA ASP A 199 29.53 -15.79 -4.95
C ASP A 199 30.48 -14.60 -4.86
N GLU A 200 31.12 -14.31 -5.98
CA GLU A 200 32.00 -13.15 -6.11
C GLU A 200 31.22 -11.85 -6.44
N THR A 201 29.94 -11.93 -6.88
CA THR A 201 29.24 -10.75 -7.46
C THR A 201 27.74 -10.63 -7.17
N GLY A 202 26.95 -11.70 -7.15
CA GLY A 202 25.47 -11.67 -7.14
C GLY A 202 24.84 -11.05 -5.89
N PHE A 203 25.24 -11.46 -4.68
CA PHE A 203 24.75 -10.93 -3.41
C PHE A 203 25.18 -9.49 -3.19
N SER A 204 26.30 -9.06 -3.78
CA SER A 204 26.77 -7.67 -3.69
C SER A 204 25.95 -6.69 -4.53
N LEU A 205 25.16 -7.20 -5.49
CA LEU A 205 24.27 -6.40 -6.33
C LEU A 205 22.89 -6.17 -5.69
N LEU A 206 22.62 -6.80 -4.54
CA LEU A 206 21.34 -6.66 -3.89
C LEU A 206 21.15 -5.28 -3.30
N PHE A 207 19.98 -4.70 -3.54
CA PHE A 207 19.54 -3.53 -2.81
C PHE A 207 19.27 -3.89 -1.34
N PRO A 208 19.41 -2.95 -0.38
CA PRO A 208 19.13 -3.20 1.04
C PRO A 208 17.76 -3.82 1.32
N SER A 209 16.74 -3.49 0.51
CA SER A 209 15.41 -4.08 0.60
C SER A 209 15.37 -5.56 0.20
N GLN A 210 16.15 -5.95 -0.81
CA GLN A 210 16.27 -7.34 -1.25
C GLN A 210 17.05 -8.18 -0.24
N GLU A 211 18.12 -7.64 0.35
CA GLU A 211 18.84 -8.31 1.43
C GLU A 211 17.93 -8.56 2.64
N ALA A 212 17.15 -7.55 3.03
CA ALA A 212 16.17 -7.68 4.11
C ALA A 212 15.13 -8.77 3.80
N MET A 213 14.67 -8.85 2.56
CA MET A 213 13.72 -9.87 2.10
C MET A 213 14.33 -11.28 2.14
N LEU A 214 15.55 -11.47 1.65
CA LEU A 214 16.22 -12.78 1.72
C LEU A 214 16.47 -13.23 3.16
N GLY A 215 16.86 -12.29 4.04
CA GLY A 215 16.99 -12.56 5.47
C GLY A 215 15.66 -13.02 6.08
N ALA A 216 14.57 -12.33 5.76
CA ALA A 216 13.24 -12.68 6.23
C ALA A 216 12.77 -14.06 5.70
N MET A 217 13.07 -14.41 4.44
CA MET A 217 12.78 -15.74 3.89
C MET A 217 13.58 -16.85 4.60
N SER A 218 14.85 -16.59 4.92
CA SER A 218 15.71 -17.52 5.66
C SER A 218 15.18 -17.79 7.07
N ASP A 219 14.74 -16.74 7.77
CA ASP A 219 14.14 -16.85 9.10
C ASP A 219 12.86 -17.69 9.08
N LEU A 220 11.99 -17.45 8.09
CA LEU A 220 10.77 -18.24 7.89
C LEU A 220 11.08 -19.72 7.62
N ALA A 221 12.03 -20.00 6.73
CA ALA A 221 12.47 -21.34 6.41
C ALA A 221 13.07 -22.07 7.63
N ARG A 222 13.72 -21.33 8.55
CA ARG A 222 14.22 -21.87 9.82
C ARG A 222 13.08 -22.19 10.77
N ALA A 223 12.10 -21.29 10.92
CA ALA A 223 10.94 -21.50 11.77
C ALA A 223 10.12 -22.74 11.34
N TRP A 224 9.90 -22.93 10.03
CA TRP A 224 9.19 -24.12 9.52
C TRP A 224 9.86 -25.45 9.83
N ARG A 225 11.19 -25.47 9.93
CA ARG A 225 11.94 -26.68 10.27
C ARG A 225 11.90 -27.02 11.76
N GLY A 226 11.62 -26.04 12.62
CA GLY A 226 11.44 -26.27 14.06
C GLY A 226 10.29 -27.21 14.38
N GLY A 227 9.34 -27.39 13.44
CA GLY A 227 8.22 -28.31 13.56
C GLY A 227 7.06 -27.80 14.42
N ASP A 228 7.18 -26.60 15.00
CA ASP A 228 6.08 -25.93 15.70
C ASP A 228 5.30 -25.03 14.73
N PRO A 229 4.03 -25.35 14.42
CA PRO A 229 3.21 -24.55 13.52
C PRO A 229 2.87 -23.16 14.08
N ASP A 230 2.83 -22.97 15.41
CA ASP A 230 2.50 -21.68 16.03
C ASP A 230 3.69 -20.72 15.95
N GLU A 231 4.91 -21.23 16.18
CA GLU A 231 6.15 -20.47 15.99
C GLU A 231 6.32 -20.06 14.52
N ALA A 232 6.07 -21.00 13.60
CA ALA A 232 6.06 -20.77 12.16
C ALA A 232 5.07 -19.66 11.74
N ALA A 233 3.85 -19.68 12.27
CA ALA A 233 2.86 -18.64 12.01
C ALA A 233 3.29 -17.28 12.57
N GLY A 234 3.86 -17.26 13.77
CA GLY A 234 4.43 -16.07 14.39
C GLY A 234 5.56 -15.46 13.54
N GLU A 235 6.48 -16.28 13.04
CA GLU A 235 7.58 -15.80 12.20
C GLU A 235 7.09 -15.36 10.81
N ALA A 236 6.15 -16.09 10.20
CA ALA A 236 5.52 -15.68 8.96
C ALA A 236 4.88 -14.29 9.08
N GLN A 237 4.22 -14.01 10.21
CA GLN A 237 3.64 -12.70 10.48
C GLN A 237 4.73 -11.62 10.63
N ARG A 238 5.84 -11.90 11.34
CA ARG A 238 6.97 -10.96 11.46
C ARG A 238 7.64 -10.68 10.12
N VAL A 239 7.81 -11.71 9.29
CA VAL A 239 8.35 -11.60 7.93
C VAL A 239 7.41 -10.74 7.07
N ALA A 240 6.11 -11.00 7.11
CA ALA A 240 5.14 -10.17 6.42
C ALA A 240 5.19 -8.71 6.86
N ASP A 241 5.33 -8.44 8.17
CA ASP A 241 5.42 -7.09 8.70
C ASP A 241 6.74 -6.40 8.33
N ARG A 242 7.87 -7.13 8.27
CA ARG A 242 9.15 -6.63 7.74
C ARG A 242 9.06 -6.31 6.26
N LEU A 243 8.44 -7.17 5.47
CA LEU A 243 8.26 -6.96 4.03
C LEU A 243 7.37 -5.75 3.76
N ARG A 244 6.28 -5.58 4.51
CA ARG A 244 5.46 -4.35 4.45
C ARG A 244 6.25 -3.10 4.82
N ALA A 245 7.01 -3.16 5.91
CA ALA A 245 7.88 -2.05 6.32
C ALA A 245 8.97 -1.72 5.28
N GLY A 246 9.38 -2.70 4.47
CA GLY A 246 10.34 -2.53 3.37
C GLY A 246 9.71 -2.14 2.02
N ALA A 247 8.43 -2.40 1.81
CA ALA A 247 7.71 -2.09 0.57
C ALA A 247 7.63 -0.58 0.29
N GLY A 248 7.85 0.23 1.34
CA GLY A 248 7.79 1.69 1.28
C GLY A 248 6.37 2.20 1.16
N LEU A 249 6.23 3.52 1.32
CA LEU A 249 4.96 4.21 1.19
C LEU A 249 4.33 3.96 -0.19
N ARG A 250 3.02 3.66 -0.24
CA ARG A 250 2.28 3.42 -1.49
C ARG A 250 1.01 4.26 -1.59
N LEU A 251 0.65 4.62 -2.81
CA LEU A 251 -0.57 5.37 -3.14
C LEU A 251 -1.49 4.52 -4.02
N PRO A 252 -2.20 3.51 -3.45
CA PRO A 252 -3.03 2.60 -4.24
C PRO A 252 -4.10 3.33 -5.05
N THR A 253 -4.68 4.40 -4.49
CA THR A 253 -5.73 5.18 -5.13
C THR A 253 -5.40 6.66 -5.06
N VAL A 254 -5.30 7.30 -6.23
CA VAL A 254 -5.21 8.77 -6.35
C VAL A 254 -6.22 9.23 -7.40
N LYS A 255 -7.20 10.04 -7.00
CA LYS A 255 -8.32 10.46 -7.85
C LYS A 255 -8.63 11.94 -7.66
N LEU A 256 -9.05 12.57 -8.76
CA LEU A 256 -9.72 13.86 -8.73
C LEU A 256 -11.22 13.61 -8.60
N CYS A 257 -11.83 14.22 -7.60
CA CYS A 257 -13.21 14.00 -7.18
C CYS A 257 -14.00 15.30 -7.12
N ARG A 258 -15.30 15.18 -7.34
CA ARG A 258 -16.30 16.24 -7.12
C ARG A 258 -16.77 16.26 -5.67
N ARG A 259 -16.89 15.08 -5.07
CA ARG A 259 -17.35 14.87 -3.69
C ARG A 259 -16.60 13.70 -3.06
N VAL A 260 -16.35 13.78 -1.75
CA VAL A 260 -15.79 12.68 -0.95
C VAL A 260 -16.65 12.55 0.30
N ASP A 261 -17.32 11.41 0.45
CA ASP A 261 -18.20 11.10 1.59
C ASP A 261 -17.43 10.33 2.69
N GLY A 262 -16.29 9.71 2.35
CA GLY A 262 -15.43 8.99 3.29
C GLY A 262 -14.44 8.05 2.58
N TYR A 263 -13.77 7.19 3.35
CA TYR A 263 -12.85 6.19 2.82
C TYR A 263 -13.54 5.28 1.79
N GLY A 264 -12.96 5.14 0.60
CA GLY A 264 -13.52 4.38 -0.52
C GLY A 264 -14.86 4.91 -1.07
N ARG A 265 -15.34 6.06 -0.58
CA ARG A 265 -16.66 6.62 -0.93
C ARG A 265 -16.49 8.03 -1.48
N TYR A 266 -16.35 8.12 -2.80
CA TYR A 266 -16.14 9.38 -3.50
C TYR A 266 -16.80 9.36 -4.88
N GLU A 267 -17.11 10.56 -5.40
CA GLU A 267 -17.55 10.76 -6.78
C GLU A 267 -16.37 11.33 -7.59
N ALA A 268 -15.67 10.45 -8.32
CA ALA A 268 -14.57 10.85 -9.19
C ALA A 268 -15.07 11.63 -10.42
N PHE A 269 -14.24 12.52 -10.97
CA PHE A 269 -14.49 13.05 -12.30
C PHE A 269 -14.45 11.91 -13.34
N SER A 270 -15.46 11.85 -14.22
CA SER A 270 -15.48 10.89 -15.33
C SER A 270 -14.35 11.13 -16.34
N LYS A 271 -14.01 12.41 -16.55
CA LYS A 271 -12.87 12.89 -17.35
C LYS A 271 -12.16 13.99 -16.58
N ALA A 272 -10.83 13.97 -16.56
CA ALA A 272 -10.01 15.02 -15.97
C ALA A 272 -9.83 16.21 -16.96
N THR A 273 -10.95 16.70 -17.51
CA THR A 273 -10.98 17.81 -18.49
C THR A 273 -11.54 19.06 -17.83
N PHE A 274 -10.84 20.18 -17.95
CA PHE A 274 -11.13 21.44 -17.26
C PHE A 274 -11.12 22.62 -18.23
N LEU A 275 -11.82 23.72 -17.88
CA LEU A 275 -11.86 24.90 -18.76
C LEU A 275 -10.70 25.86 -18.48
N ALA A 276 -10.03 26.29 -19.54
CA ALA A 276 -9.05 27.37 -19.50
C ALA A 276 -9.70 28.71 -19.12
N GLY A 277 -8.91 29.63 -18.57
CA GLY A 277 -9.33 31.00 -18.31
C GLY A 277 -10.20 31.20 -17.05
N ARG A 278 -10.47 30.14 -16.28
CA ARG A 278 -11.14 30.24 -14.98
C ARG A 278 -10.46 29.39 -13.92
N ALA A 279 -10.70 29.70 -12.65
CA ALA A 279 -10.27 28.84 -11.56
C ALA A 279 -11.06 27.51 -11.63
N ASN A 280 -10.36 26.38 -11.62
CA ASN A 280 -10.99 25.06 -11.59
C ASN A 280 -10.75 24.43 -10.22
N GLU A 281 -11.85 24.19 -9.51
CA GLU A 281 -11.85 23.60 -8.18
C GLU A 281 -12.16 22.11 -8.26
N MET A 282 -11.43 21.32 -7.48
CA MET A 282 -11.63 19.88 -7.35
C MET A 282 -11.10 19.37 -6.01
N ILE A 283 -11.49 18.16 -5.66
CA ILE A 283 -11.02 17.46 -4.46
C ILE A 283 -10.02 16.39 -4.89
N LEU A 284 -8.81 16.43 -4.35
CA LEU A 284 -7.83 15.37 -4.50
C LEU A 284 -8.02 14.36 -3.37
N TYR A 285 -8.42 13.15 -3.75
CA TYR A 285 -8.57 12.00 -2.87
C TYR A 285 -7.34 11.09 -3.01
N VAL A 286 -6.70 10.77 -1.89
CA VAL A 286 -5.50 9.93 -1.85
C VAL A 286 -5.68 8.86 -0.78
N GLU A 287 -5.67 7.59 -1.16
CA GLU A 287 -5.48 6.47 -0.22
C GLU A 287 -3.98 6.23 -0.07
N VAL A 288 -3.55 6.00 1.16
CA VAL A 288 -2.16 5.75 1.51
C VAL A 288 -2.06 4.42 2.22
N ASP A 289 -1.10 3.62 1.79
CA ASP A 289 -0.81 2.29 2.33
C ASP A 289 0.68 2.18 2.69
N ASP A 290 1.01 1.18 3.50
CA ASP A 290 2.38 0.86 3.93
C ASP A 290 3.15 2.05 4.56
N PHE A 291 2.44 2.90 5.33
CA PHE A 291 3.03 3.99 6.12
C PHE A 291 3.46 3.53 7.52
N ALA A 292 4.48 4.19 8.08
CA ALA A 292 5.06 3.91 9.37
C ALA A 292 4.35 4.66 10.52
N HIS A 293 4.28 3.97 11.66
CA HIS A 293 3.81 4.52 12.92
C HIS A 293 5.01 4.85 13.81
N ALA A 294 5.04 6.07 14.35
CA ALA A 294 5.92 6.42 15.45
C ALA A 294 5.17 6.30 16.79
N PRO A 295 5.86 5.99 17.90
CA PRO A 295 5.26 6.15 19.23
C PRO A 295 4.92 7.64 19.44
N ALA A 296 3.70 7.91 19.88
CA ALA A 296 3.22 9.26 20.13
C ALA A 296 3.12 9.50 21.64
N LEU A 297 3.84 10.50 22.14
CA LEU A 297 3.56 11.04 23.47
C LEU A 297 2.27 11.85 23.38
N TRP A 298 1.23 11.40 24.08
CA TRP A 298 -0.09 12.05 24.06
C TRP A 298 -0.04 13.51 24.54
N SER A 299 1.00 13.90 25.30
CA SER A 299 1.19 15.23 25.88
C SER A 299 1.49 16.34 24.86
N GLU A 300 1.96 16.02 23.64
CA GLU A 300 2.19 17.04 22.59
C GLU A 300 0.88 17.67 22.06
N ARG A 301 -0.27 17.07 22.37
CA ARG A 301 -1.57 17.56 21.92
C ARG A 301 -1.97 18.87 22.57
N ASP A 302 -1.49 19.15 23.79
CA ASP A 302 -1.96 20.30 24.58
C ASP A 302 -1.24 21.61 24.26
N GLU A 303 -0.01 21.59 23.72
CA GLU A 303 0.74 22.82 23.43
C GLU A 303 0.07 23.70 22.35
N ARG A 304 -0.63 23.08 21.39
CA ARG A 304 -1.38 23.83 20.36
C ARG A 304 -2.73 24.36 20.82
N SER A 305 -3.26 23.89 21.94
CA SER A 305 -4.59 24.31 22.41
C SER A 305 -4.61 25.74 22.96
N GLY A 306 -3.45 26.39 23.09
CA GLY A 306 -3.34 27.78 23.55
C GLY A 306 -3.86 28.00 24.97
N ARG A 307 -4.27 26.94 25.68
CA ARG A 307 -4.59 27.03 27.10
C ARG A 307 -3.27 27.17 27.85
N PRO A 308 -2.98 28.32 28.49
CA PRO A 308 -1.80 28.44 29.33
C PRO A 308 -1.90 27.35 30.38
N SER A 309 -0.95 26.41 30.32
CA SER A 309 -0.85 25.31 31.26
C SER A 309 -0.71 25.92 32.65
N ARG A 310 -1.83 25.94 33.39
CA ARG A 310 -1.94 26.57 34.71
C ARG A 310 -0.88 25.90 35.58
N THR A 311 0.11 26.68 36.02
CA THR A 311 1.32 26.34 36.80
C THR A 311 1.03 25.79 38.20
N THR A 312 0.04 24.93 38.33
CA THR A 312 -0.40 24.38 39.60
C THR A 312 0.41 23.10 39.87
N ARG A 313 1.40 23.23 40.77
CA ARG A 313 2.14 22.19 41.48
C ARG A 313 3.05 21.26 40.64
N GLU A 314 4.34 21.58 40.71
CA GLU A 314 5.49 20.72 40.33
C GLU A 314 5.57 19.37 41.06
N THR A 315 4.73 19.10 42.07
CA THR A 315 4.86 17.93 42.96
C THR A 315 3.99 16.72 42.57
N GLU A 316 3.15 16.82 41.55
CA GLU A 316 2.38 15.67 40.99
C GLU A 316 2.90 15.21 39.61
N ARG A 317 3.99 15.82 39.10
CA ARG A 317 4.57 15.53 37.79
C ARG A 317 5.33 14.20 37.69
N GLU A 318 5.63 13.53 38.80
CA GLU A 318 6.40 12.26 38.79
C GLU A 318 5.54 10.99 38.74
N ALA A 319 4.20 11.10 38.81
CA ALA A 319 3.29 9.96 38.71
C ALA A 319 2.32 10.04 37.51
N VAL A 320 2.63 10.89 36.53
CA VAL A 320 1.88 10.94 35.26
C VAL A 320 2.33 9.76 34.38
N ASP A 321 1.78 8.61 34.75
CA ASP A 321 1.43 7.45 33.94
C ASP A 321 2.41 7.05 32.81
N GLU A 322 3.27 6.08 33.12
CA GLU A 322 3.78 5.09 32.15
C GLU A 322 2.67 4.44 31.30
N ARG A 323 1.40 4.57 31.69
CA ARG A 323 0.21 4.07 30.98
C ARG A 323 -0.19 4.86 29.74
N HIS A 324 0.48 5.97 29.42
CA HIS A 324 0.18 6.77 28.22
C HIS A 324 1.18 6.52 27.07
N ALA A 325 2.03 5.50 27.19
CA ALA A 325 3.04 5.14 26.18
C ALA A 325 2.46 4.45 24.93
N ASP A 326 1.18 4.11 24.89
CA ASP A 326 0.59 3.27 23.84
C ASP A 326 -0.23 4.06 22.81
N ALA A 327 0.27 5.20 22.34
CA ALA A 327 -0.30 5.87 21.17
C ALA A 327 0.64 5.79 19.97
N PHE A 328 0.04 5.73 18.78
CA PHE A 328 0.71 5.69 17.50
C PHE A 328 0.42 6.99 16.76
N ALA A 329 1.48 7.65 16.29
CA ALA A 329 1.42 8.79 15.38
C ALA A 329 1.72 8.35 13.96
N VAL A 330 0.89 8.79 13.04
CA VAL A 330 1.15 8.78 11.59
C VAL A 330 1.40 10.22 11.19
N GLU A 331 2.45 10.44 10.41
CA GLU A 331 2.79 11.78 9.97
C GLU A 331 3.18 11.76 8.50
N LEU A 332 2.32 12.36 7.68
CA LEU A 332 2.46 12.39 6.23
C LEU A 332 2.61 13.82 5.75
N THR A 333 3.39 13.99 4.68
CA THR A 333 3.49 15.27 3.97
C THR A 333 3.11 15.08 2.52
N GLN A 334 2.27 15.98 2.00
CA GLN A 334 1.76 15.94 0.64
C GLN A 334 2.18 17.20 -0.12
N SER A 335 2.68 17.04 -1.33
CA SER A 335 2.85 18.12 -2.29
C SER A 335 2.16 17.78 -3.61
N VAL A 336 1.62 18.80 -4.26
CA VAL A 336 0.91 18.66 -5.55
C VAL A 336 1.56 19.61 -6.55
N GLN A 337 1.89 19.10 -7.73
CA GLN A 337 2.58 19.83 -8.77
C GLN A 337 1.88 19.60 -10.10
N LEU A 338 1.76 20.63 -10.93
CA LEU A 338 1.19 20.55 -12.26
C LEU A 338 2.28 20.77 -13.30
N TRP A 339 2.56 19.73 -14.08
CA TRP A 339 3.55 19.72 -15.14
C TRP A 339 2.88 19.78 -16.50
N ARG A 340 3.40 20.56 -17.43
CA ARG A 340 2.91 20.59 -18.82
C ARG A 340 3.63 19.51 -19.63
N ASP A 341 2.88 18.65 -20.31
CA ASP A 341 3.45 17.44 -20.92
C ASP A 341 4.38 17.75 -22.11
N ARG A 342 4.10 18.82 -22.86
CA ARG A 342 4.85 19.16 -24.09
C ARG A 342 6.32 19.47 -23.83
N ASP A 343 6.61 20.13 -22.72
CA ASP A 343 7.94 20.69 -22.41
C ASP A 343 8.41 20.37 -20.99
N ASN A 344 7.66 19.54 -20.26
CA ASN A 344 7.92 19.18 -18.88
C ASN A 344 8.15 20.41 -17.97
N LEU A 345 7.39 21.49 -18.19
CA LEU A 345 7.49 22.70 -17.40
C LEU A 345 6.55 22.63 -16.18
N LEU A 346 7.07 22.92 -14.98
CA LEU A 346 6.24 23.12 -13.79
C LEU A 346 5.43 24.42 -13.93
N VAL A 347 4.12 24.30 -14.08
CA VAL A 347 3.22 25.44 -14.30
C VAL A 347 2.57 25.93 -13.01
N TRP A 348 2.35 25.02 -12.06
CA TRP A 348 1.75 25.34 -10.77
C TRP A 348 2.18 24.34 -9.70
N SER A 349 2.25 24.76 -8.44
CA SER A 349 2.48 23.88 -7.30
C SER A 349 1.69 24.35 -6.07
N GLN A 350 1.28 23.39 -5.26
CA GLN A 350 0.72 23.61 -3.94
C GLN A 350 1.82 23.44 -2.89
N PRO A 351 1.90 24.34 -1.87
CA PRO A 351 2.83 24.17 -0.76
C PRO A 351 2.65 22.81 -0.07
N VAL A 352 3.75 22.31 0.51
CA VAL A 352 3.73 21.06 1.27
C VAL A 352 2.74 21.18 2.42
N GLN A 353 1.76 20.27 2.47
CA GLN A 353 0.83 20.11 3.57
C GLN A 353 1.29 18.97 4.45
N ARG A 354 1.25 19.14 5.77
CA ARG A 354 1.59 18.12 6.75
C ARG A 354 0.32 17.69 7.48
N ASP A 355 0.03 16.41 7.44
CA ASP A 355 -1.06 15.78 8.17
C ASP A 355 -0.47 14.90 9.28
N ARG A 356 -0.96 15.10 10.51
CA ARG A 356 -0.55 14.30 11.67
C ARG A 356 -1.78 13.72 12.34
N TRP A 357 -1.80 12.41 12.43
CA TRP A 357 -2.85 11.64 13.07
C TRP A 357 -2.30 10.89 14.27
N VAL A 358 -2.99 10.95 15.41
CA VAL A 358 -2.60 10.23 16.64
C VAL A 358 -3.76 9.36 17.08
N SER A 359 -3.49 8.07 17.30
CA SER A 359 -4.48 7.07 17.68
C SER A 359 -3.90 6.11 18.71
N ARG A 360 -4.75 5.54 19.57
CA ARG A 360 -4.34 4.45 20.48
C ARG A 360 -4.10 3.12 19.74
N ASN A 361 -4.74 2.96 18.58
CA ASN A 361 -4.59 1.79 17.73
C ASN A 361 -3.81 2.15 16.47
N ARG A 362 -2.99 1.23 15.97
CA ARG A 362 -2.36 1.35 14.65
C ARG A 362 -3.47 1.43 13.59
N VAL A 363 -3.45 2.51 12.82
CA VAL A 363 -4.35 2.68 11.69
C VAL A 363 -3.76 1.90 10.51
N ARG A 364 -4.60 1.10 9.84
CA ARG A 364 -4.22 0.37 8.62
C ARG A 364 -4.58 1.18 7.38
N ASP A 365 -5.79 1.72 7.37
CA ASP A 365 -6.32 2.48 6.23
C ASP A 365 -6.19 3.97 6.49
N PHE A 366 -5.43 4.67 5.65
CA PHE A 366 -5.29 6.13 5.74
C PHE A 366 -5.71 6.78 4.43
N TYR A 367 -6.39 7.91 4.51
CA TYR A 367 -6.74 8.70 3.33
C TYR A 367 -6.65 10.19 3.61
N LEU A 368 -6.24 10.94 2.59
CA LEU A 368 -6.20 12.40 2.63
C LEU A 368 -7.18 12.97 1.62
N VAL A 369 -7.80 14.08 2.02
CA VAL A 369 -8.73 14.85 1.20
C VAL A 369 -8.21 16.28 1.16
N ASN A 370 -7.76 16.71 -0.02
CA ASN A 370 -7.22 18.04 -0.21
C ASN A 370 -7.99 18.78 -1.30
N ARG A 371 -8.43 20.00 -1.02
CA ARG A 371 -9.07 20.86 -2.01
C ARG A 371 -7.98 21.54 -2.84
N ILE A 372 -8.03 21.35 -4.15
CA ILE A 372 -7.08 21.98 -5.08
C ILE A 372 -7.83 22.95 -5.99
N ILE A 373 -7.20 24.11 -6.24
CA ILE A 373 -7.75 25.16 -7.09
C ILE A 373 -6.69 25.48 -8.13
N LEU A 374 -6.92 25.04 -9.37
CA LEU A 374 -6.06 25.40 -10.49
C LEU A 374 -6.35 26.85 -10.89
N PRO A 375 -5.34 27.72 -11.01
CA PRO A 375 -5.56 29.12 -11.32
C PRO A 375 -6.05 29.30 -12.76
N SER A 376 -6.73 30.43 -13.02
CA SER A 376 -7.20 30.81 -14.36
C SER A 376 -6.08 31.06 -15.38
N THR A 377 -4.82 31.17 -14.91
CA THR A 377 -3.63 31.37 -15.72
C THR A 377 -3.14 30.10 -16.41
N VAL A 378 -3.69 28.92 -16.08
CA VAL A 378 -3.36 27.67 -16.77
C VAL A 378 -3.91 27.72 -18.19
N SER A 379 -3.02 27.67 -19.17
CA SER A 379 -3.36 27.67 -20.61
C SER A 379 -4.05 26.38 -21.04
N THR A 380 -4.55 26.34 -22.28
CA THR A 380 -5.02 25.09 -22.88
C THR A 380 -3.86 24.13 -23.14
N GLY A 381 -4.11 22.83 -23.00
CA GLY A 381 -3.13 21.78 -23.26
C GLY A 381 -3.29 20.54 -22.38
N ARG A 382 -2.33 19.62 -22.51
CA ARG A 382 -2.22 18.42 -21.66
C ARG A 382 -1.20 18.64 -20.56
N TYR A 383 -1.54 18.16 -19.38
CA TYR A 383 -0.76 18.31 -18.18
C TYR A 383 -0.77 17.03 -17.36
N THR A 384 0.24 16.87 -16.52
CA THR A 384 0.34 15.83 -15.52
C THR A 384 0.31 16.46 -14.13
N LEU A 385 -0.73 16.15 -13.37
CA LEU A 385 -0.81 16.49 -11.95
C LEU A 385 -0.05 15.43 -11.15
N LYS A 386 1.15 15.78 -10.69
CA LYS A 386 2.01 14.94 -9.87
C LYS A 386 1.72 15.16 -8.39
N VAL A 387 1.35 14.08 -7.70
CA VAL A 387 1.16 14.03 -6.25
C VAL A 387 2.37 13.33 -5.66
N VAL A 388 3.04 13.97 -4.71
CA VAL A 388 4.17 13.38 -3.97
C VAL A 388 3.79 13.33 -2.50
N MET A 389 3.78 12.13 -1.94
CA MET A 389 3.59 11.88 -0.52
C MET A 389 4.92 11.47 0.09
N ARG A 390 5.21 11.96 1.30
CA ARG A 390 6.35 11.50 2.09
C ARG A 390 5.89 11.17 3.50
N ASP A 391 6.37 10.04 4.01
CA ASP A 391 6.19 9.65 5.38
C ASP A 391 7.34 10.20 6.23
N ALA A 392 7.01 10.99 7.26
CA ALA A 392 8.01 11.57 8.14
C ALA A 392 8.59 10.55 9.12
N ASN A 393 7.89 9.43 9.36
CA ASN A 393 8.31 8.38 10.29
C ASN A 393 9.18 7.30 9.61
N GLN A 394 9.19 7.25 8.27
CA GLN A 394 9.96 6.29 7.49
C GLN A 394 10.98 7.01 6.60
N PRO A 395 12.29 6.98 6.94
CA PRO A 395 13.32 7.54 6.08
C PRO A 395 13.26 6.96 4.67
N GLY A 396 13.12 7.81 3.65
CA GLY A 396 12.98 7.37 2.25
C GLY A 396 11.58 6.90 1.86
N GLY A 397 10.61 6.88 2.79
CA GLY A 397 9.19 6.59 2.51
C GLY A 397 8.58 7.69 1.65
N VAL A 398 8.74 7.59 0.33
CA VAL A 398 8.24 8.54 -0.65
C VAL A 398 7.44 7.79 -1.70
N ALA A 399 6.25 8.28 -1.99
CA ALA A 399 5.38 7.71 -2.99
C ALA A 399 4.91 8.81 -3.95
N GLU A 400 4.85 8.49 -5.24
CA GLU A 400 4.45 9.43 -6.27
C GLU A 400 3.31 8.86 -7.10
N ALA A 401 2.38 9.72 -7.50
CA ALA A 401 1.33 9.38 -8.45
C ALA A 401 1.16 10.50 -9.46
N ALA A 402 0.80 10.15 -10.69
CA ALA A 402 0.60 11.07 -11.80
C ALA A 402 -0.84 10.94 -12.32
N ILE A 403 -1.57 12.04 -12.39
CA ILE A 403 -2.92 12.11 -12.95
C ILE A 403 -2.87 12.96 -14.23
N PRO A 404 -3.15 12.38 -15.41
CA PRO A 404 -3.24 13.18 -16.62
C PRO A 404 -4.48 14.07 -16.55
N ILE A 405 -4.33 15.35 -16.90
CA ILE A 405 -5.42 16.30 -17.01
C ILE A 405 -5.34 17.05 -18.35
N GLU A 406 -6.50 17.48 -18.85
CA GLU A 406 -6.61 18.25 -20.07
C GLU A 406 -7.31 19.58 -19.79
N VAL A 407 -6.74 20.68 -20.27
CA VAL A 407 -7.33 22.00 -20.16
C VAL A 407 -7.76 22.46 -21.55
N VAL A 408 -9.05 22.72 -21.72
CA VAL A 408 -9.67 23.05 -23.01
C VAL A 408 -10.27 24.46 -22.99
N SER A 409 -10.35 25.10 -24.15
CA SER A 409 -11.01 26.41 -24.28
C SER A 409 -12.51 26.29 -24.62
N ASP A 410 -12.94 25.17 -25.22
CA ASP A 410 -14.32 24.96 -25.62
C ASP A 410 -15.11 24.22 -24.51
N PRO A 411 -16.15 24.86 -23.92
CA PRO A 411 -17.04 24.23 -22.94
C PRO A 411 -17.70 22.94 -23.40
N ARG A 412 -17.88 22.75 -24.71
CA ARG A 412 -18.52 21.56 -25.29
C ARG A 412 -17.68 20.28 -25.12
N LEU A 413 -16.39 20.42 -24.81
CA LEU A 413 -15.47 19.30 -24.61
C LEU A 413 -15.48 18.75 -23.16
N LEU A 414 -16.27 19.34 -22.26
CA LEU A 414 -16.41 18.83 -20.89
C LEU A 414 -17.33 17.61 -20.76
N GLU A 415 -18.20 17.37 -21.75
CA GLU A 415 -19.22 16.31 -21.72
C GLU A 415 -18.68 14.93 -22.12
#